data_AF-A0A152A9F6-F1
#
_entry.id   AF-A0A152A9F6-F1
#
_cell.length_a   1.000
_cell.length_b   1.000
_cell.length_c   1.000
_cell.angle_alpha   90.00
_cell.angle_beta   90.00
_cell.angle_gamma   90.00
#
_symmetry.space_group_name_H-M   'P 1'
#
loop_
_entity.id
_entity.type
_entity.pdbx_description
1 polymer ?
#
loop_
_entity_poly.entity_id
_entity_poly.type
_entity_poly.pdbx_seq_one_letter_code
_entity_poly.pdbx_strand_id
1 'polypeptide(L)'
;MIKIFSYFIVILNFGKLILAKEEEEEWDFVGSHGSLMFLSFGIMIPIGIFISRYLKIYKWWFPIHIFLQSSALAFMLTGYIIMLTKIGFTLETNHAKVGFATILLMVITYVGGIISHLFYDPKRKSAPIFPDRLHWYSGRLIYLLSQVTLILGMRFVFAKEIIIIYSFCILIFLCVPLIIELFIFQKTKHRKSRTRKDIQEEEHQ
;
A
#
# COMPACT_ATOMS: atom_id res chain seq x y z
N MET A 1 0.15 10.55 -37.54
CA MET A 1 0.99 11.76 -37.30
C MET A 1 0.23 12.88 -36.58
N ILE A 2 -1.00 13.22 -36.96
CA ILE A 2 -1.78 14.34 -36.38
C ILE A 2 -2.04 14.22 -34.86
N LYS A 3 -2.25 13.00 -34.32
CA LYS A 3 -2.51 12.81 -32.88
C LYS A 3 -1.29 13.09 -31.98
N ILE A 4 -0.07 12.83 -32.46
CA ILE A 4 1.17 13.06 -31.68
C ILE A 4 1.41 14.57 -31.50
N PHE A 5 1.10 15.36 -32.52
CA PHE A 5 1.21 16.82 -32.46
C PHE A 5 0.22 17.43 -31.46
N SER A 6 -0.97 16.83 -31.32
CA SER A 6 -1.97 17.24 -30.32
C SER A 6 -1.49 17.00 -28.89
N TYR A 7 -0.85 15.87 -28.60
CA TYR A 7 -0.28 15.61 -27.27
C TYR A 7 0.87 16.57 -26.94
N PHE A 8 1.68 16.95 -27.94
CA PHE A 8 2.75 17.92 -27.76
C PHE A 8 2.23 19.33 -27.42
N ILE A 9 1.14 19.77 -28.07
CA ILE A 9 0.47 21.04 -27.75
C ILE A 9 -0.15 21.01 -26.35
N VAL A 10 -0.71 19.88 -25.90
CA VAL A 10 -1.22 19.72 -24.52
C VAL A 10 -0.08 19.83 -23.50
N ILE A 11 1.08 19.22 -23.77
CA ILE A 11 2.26 19.30 -22.89
C ILE A 11 2.81 20.74 -22.82
N LEU A 12 2.87 21.46 -23.95
CA LEU A 12 3.31 22.86 -24.00
C LEU A 12 2.34 23.81 -23.28
N ASN A 13 1.04 23.58 -23.39
CA ASN A 13 0.04 24.36 -22.65
C ASN A 13 0.02 24.03 -21.16
N PHE A 14 0.32 22.78 -20.78
CA PHE A 14 0.49 22.39 -19.38
C PHE A 14 1.71 23.08 -18.75
N GLY A 15 2.83 23.18 -19.50
CA GLY A 15 4.00 23.95 -19.07
C GLY A 15 3.71 25.44 -18.85
N LYS A 16 2.92 26.07 -19.73
CA LYS A 16 2.48 27.47 -19.54
C LYS A 16 1.52 27.65 -18.36
N LEU A 17 0.64 26.68 -18.10
CA LEU A 17 -0.24 26.68 -16.94
C LEU A 17 0.52 26.53 -15.62
N ILE A 18 1.61 25.73 -15.63
CA ILE A 18 2.53 25.60 -14.49
C ILE A 18 3.26 26.93 -14.26
N LEU A 19 3.78 27.57 -15.30
CA LEU A 19 4.50 28.84 -15.18
C LEU A 19 3.58 30.01 -14.77
N ALA A 20 2.30 29.98 -15.14
CA ALA A 20 1.33 30.99 -14.72
C ALA A 20 0.80 30.78 -13.29
N LYS A 21 0.94 29.57 -12.71
CA LYS A 21 0.51 29.26 -11.34
C LYS A 21 1.54 29.67 -10.29
N GLU A 22 2.77 29.98 -10.68
CA GLU A 22 3.84 30.39 -9.75
C GLU A 22 3.69 31.83 -9.22
N GLU A 23 2.77 32.66 -9.75
CA GLU A 23 2.61 34.07 -9.34
C GLU A 23 1.60 34.35 -8.21
N GLU A 24 0.86 33.35 -7.68
CA GLU A 24 0.06 33.52 -6.45
C GLU A 24 0.31 32.34 -5.50
N GLU A 25 1.27 32.48 -4.60
CA GLU A 25 1.69 31.43 -3.65
C GLU A 25 0.69 31.29 -2.47
N GLU A 26 -0.57 30.95 -2.78
CA GLU A 26 -1.46 30.33 -1.81
C GLU A 26 -1.02 28.88 -1.63
N TRP A 27 -0.70 28.47 -0.40
CA TRP A 27 -0.28 27.10 -0.09
C TRP A 27 -1.32 26.10 -0.63
N ASP A 28 -0.92 25.25 -1.58
CA ASP A 28 -1.78 24.19 -2.12
C ASP A 28 -1.91 23.05 -1.10
N PHE A 29 -2.72 23.28 -0.06
CA PHE A 29 -2.96 22.34 1.03
C PHE A 29 -3.53 21.01 0.52
N VAL A 30 -4.41 21.06 -0.50
CA VAL A 30 -5.04 19.88 -1.10
C VAL A 30 -3.99 19.07 -1.87
N GLY A 31 -3.17 19.74 -2.70
CA GLY A 31 -2.07 19.10 -3.42
C GLY A 31 -1.03 18.49 -2.47
N SER A 32 -0.70 19.20 -1.39
CA SER A 32 0.24 18.74 -0.37
C SER A 32 -0.28 17.52 0.40
N HIS A 33 -1.53 17.59 0.86
CA HIS A 33 -2.23 16.45 1.47
C HIS A 33 -2.26 15.25 0.52
N GLY A 34 -2.73 15.44 -0.70
CA GLY A 34 -2.85 14.39 -1.71
C GLY A 34 -1.50 13.73 -2.02
N SER A 35 -0.45 14.53 -2.17
CA SER A 35 0.92 14.05 -2.46
C SER A 35 1.47 13.20 -1.32
N LEU A 36 1.32 13.66 -0.08
CA LEU A 36 1.78 12.92 1.11
C LEU A 36 1.00 11.62 1.31
N MET A 37 -0.32 11.66 1.11
CA MET A 37 -1.17 10.47 1.19
C MET A 37 -0.82 9.46 0.10
N PHE A 38 -0.58 9.92 -1.12
CA PHE A 38 -0.17 9.06 -2.24
C PHE A 38 1.22 8.46 -2.01
N LEU A 39 2.20 9.23 -1.56
CA LEU A 39 3.53 8.72 -1.24
C LEU A 39 3.46 7.63 -0.16
N SER A 40 2.69 7.86 0.91
CA SER A 40 2.51 6.88 1.98
C SER A 40 1.77 5.62 1.50
N PHE A 41 0.52 5.78 1.06
CA PHE A 41 -0.38 4.65 0.79
C PHE A 41 -0.28 4.05 -0.61
N GLY A 42 0.15 4.84 -1.60
CA GLY A 42 0.29 4.42 -2.99
C GLY A 42 1.67 3.83 -3.30
N ILE A 43 2.71 4.22 -2.55
CA ILE A 43 4.10 3.81 -2.84
C ILE A 43 4.73 3.06 -1.66
N MET A 44 4.88 3.71 -0.50
CA MET A 44 5.71 3.17 0.58
C MET A 44 5.10 1.93 1.24
N ILE A 45 3.81 1.97 1.57
CA ILE A 45 3.12 0.82 2.18
C ILE A 45 3.13 -0.41 1.24
N PRO A 46 2.75 -0.30 -0.06
CA PRO A 46 2.81 -1.41 -1.00
C PRO A 46 4.21 -2.02 -1.13
N ILE A 47 5.25 -1.19 -1.26
CA ILE A 47 6.64 -1.67 -1.32
C ILE A 47 7.01 -2.38 -0.01
N GLY A 48 6.67 -1.81 1.14
CA GLY A 48 6.93 -2.43 2.44
C GLY A 48 6.24 -3.79 2.61
N ILE A 49 5.00 -3.95 2.13
CA ILE A 49 4.27 -5.22 2.12
C ILE A 49 4.96 -6.23 1.19
N PHE A 50 5.38 -5.80 0.01
CA PHE A 50 6.09 -6.67 -0.94
C PHE A 50 7.39 -7.22 -0.33
N ILE A 51 8.19 -6.35 0.29
CA ILE A 51 9.46 -6.71 0.93
C ILE A 51 9.23 -7.71 2.07
N SER A 52 8.28 -7.45 2.97
CA SER A 52 7.99 -8.36 4.09
C SER A 52 7.37 -9.68 3.66
N ARG A 53 6.82 -9.76 2.45
CA ARG A 53 6.26 -11.00 1.91
C ARG A 53 7.29 -11.84 1.17
N TYR A 54 8.03 -11.24 0.24
CA TYR A 54 8.82 -11.98 -0.74
C TYR A 54 10.33 -11.95 -0.50
N LEU A 55 10.83 -10.96 0.24
CA LEU A 55 12.28 -10.77 0.43
C LEU A 55 12.80 -11.28 1.77
N LYS A 56 12.02 -12.08 2.50
CA LYS A 56 12.39 -12.65 3.82
C LYS A 56 13.66 -13.49 3.83
N ILE A 57 14.11 -13.98 2.66
CA ILE A 57 15.40 -14.69 2.52
C ILE A 57 16.59 -13.78 2.83
N TYR A 58 16.43 -12.46 2.67
CA TYR A 58 17.48 -11.49 2.85
C TYR A 58 17.43 -10.84 4.23
N LYS A 59 18.52 -10.84 5.00
CA LYS A 59 18.56 -10.28 6.37
C LYS A 59 18.09 -8.82 6.49
N TRP A 60 18.19 -8.05 5.41
CA TRP A 60 17.81 -6.64 5.36
C TRP A 60 16.31 -6.38 5.12
N TRP A 61 15.49 -7.43 4.95
CA TRP A 61 14.04 -7.30 4.74
C TRP A 61 13.36 -6.54 5.89
N PHE A 62 13.73 -6.85 7.13
CA PHE A 62 13.10 -6.27 8.32
C PHE A 62 13.46 -4.80 8.53
N PRO A 63 14.75 -4.38 8.52
CA PRO A 63 15.09 -2.97 8.68
C PRO A 63 14.51 -2.10 7.56
N ILE A 64 14.46 -2.57 6.31
CA ILE A 64 13.79 -1.79 5.25
C ILE A 64 12.28 -1.75 5.46
N HIS A 65 11.66 -2.87 5.86
CA HIS A 65 10.23 -2.88 6.11
C HIS A 65 9.85 -1.86 7.20
N ILE A 66 10.51 -1.89 8.36
CA ILE A 66 10.19 -0.94 9.43
C ILE A 66 10.47 0.49 8.98
N PHE A 67 11.59 0.77 8.31
CA PHE A 67 11.91 2.10 7.79
C PHE A 67 10.81 2.64 6.88
N LEU A 68 10.39 1.86 5.88
CA LEU A 68 9.32 2.25 4.96
C LEU A 68 7.99 2.49 5.70
N GLN A 69 7.62 1.61 6.65
CA GLN A 69 6.35 1.78 7.37
C GLN A 69 6.38 2.96 8.35
N SER A 70 7.50 3.22 9.02
CA SER A 70 7.67 4.38 9.89
C SER A 70 7.62 5.69 9.11
N SER A 71 8.29 5.75 7.96
CA SER A 71 8.24 6.93 7.08
C SER A 71 6.86 7.11 6.45
N ALA A 72 6.19 6.04 6.04
CA ALA A 72 4.81 6.09 5.55
C ALA A 72 3.84 6.62 6.62
N LEU A 73 3.99 6.16 7.88
CA LEU A 73 3.23 6.66 9.02
C LEU A 73 3.46 8.17 9.23
N ALA A 74 4.70 8.63 9.16
CA ALA A 74 5.03 10.06 9.29
C ALA A 74 4.35 10.90 8.19
N PHE A 75 4.53 10.54 6.91
CA PHE A 75 3.91 11.30 5.80
C PHE A 75 2.39 11.29 5.85
N MET A 76 1.78 10.14 6.18
CA MET A 76 0.34 10.03 6.36
C MET A 76 -0.15 10.98 7.47
N LEU A 77 0.50 10.98 8.64
CA LEU A 77 0.11 11.84 9.75
C LEU A 77 0.28 13.32 9.39
N THR A 78 1.38 13.70 8.74
CA THR A 78 1.60 15.07 8.26
C THR A 78 0.51 15.48 7.27
N GLY A 79 0.21 14.65 6.27
CA GLY A 79 -0.85 14.93 5.30
C GLY A 79 -2.23 15.05 5.97
N TYR A 80 -2.52 14.22 6.97
CA TYR A 80 -3.78 14.28 7.71
C TYR A 80 -3.88 15.56 8.53
N ILE A 81 -2.82 15.94 9.24
CA ILE A 81 -2.75 17.16 10.05
C ILE A 81 -2.95 18.40 9.17
N ILE A 82 -2.37 18.45 7.97
CA ILE A 82 -2.56 19.56 7.02
C ILE A 82 -4.05 19.80 6.71
N MET A 83 -4.80 18.74 6.41
CA MET A 83 -6.23 18.90 6.16
C MET A 83 -7.03 19.15 7.43
N LEU A 84 -6.65 18.51 8.54
CA LEU A 84 -7.30 18.73 9.84
C LEU A 84 -7.21 20.19 10.28
N THR A 85 -6.08 20.86 10.07
CA THR A 85 -5.91 22.28 10.40
C THR A 85 -6.61 23.20 9.41
N LYS A 86 -6.73 22.80 8.13
CA LYS A 86 -7.36 23.62 7.09
C LYS A 86 -8.89 23.60 7.13
N ILE A 87 -9.50 22.44 7.37
CA ILE A 87 -10.96 22.27 7.31
C ILE A 87 -11.58 21.72 8.60
N GLY A 88 -10.79 21.46 9.64
CA GLY A 88 -11.26 20.85 10.87
C GLY A 88 -11.52 19.34 10.73
N PHE A 89 -11.99 18.73 11.82
CA PHE A 89 -12.41 17.34 11.80
C PHE A 89 -13.81 17.24 11.17
N THR A 90 -13.91 16.55 10.04
CA THR A 90 -15.19 16.27 9.38
C THR A 90 -15.18 14.86 8.79
N LEU A 91 -16.33 14.19 8.87
CA LEU A 91 -16.58 12.88 8.26
C LEU A 91 -17.78 12.93 7.31
N GLU A 92 -18.03 14.07 6.67
CA GLU A 92 -19.19 14.23 5.78
C GLU A 92 -19.05 13.43 4.49
N THR A 93 -17.84 13.35 3.93
CA THR A 93 -17.59 12.67 2.66
C THR A 93 -17.19 11.21 2.85
N ASN A 94 -17.47 10.37 1.84
CA ASN A 94 -16.99 8.99 1.84
C ASN A 94 -15.46 8.90 1.85
N HIS A 95 -14.77 9.85 1.20
CA HIS A 95 -13.31 9.96 1.27
C HIS A 95 -12.83 10.16 2.72
N ALA A 96 -13.43 11.10 3.45
CA ALA A 96 -13.05 11.38 4.84
C ALA A 96 -13.37 10.19 5.78
N LYS A 97 -14.54 9.55 5.63
CA LYS A 97 -14.93 8.37 6.42
C LYS A 97 -13.96 7.21 6.25
N VAL A 98 -13.71 6.79 5.01
CA VAL A 98 -12.83 5.65 4.71
C VAL A 98 -11.37 6.01 5.03
N GLY A 99 -10.94 7.24 4.73
CA GLY A 99 -9.59 7.71 5.03
C GLY A 99 -9.30 7.73 6.52
N PHE A 100 -10.20 8.27 7.34
CA PHE A 100 -10.04 8.28 8.80
C PHE A 100 -10.00 6.86 9.38
N ALA A 101 -10.89 5.97 8.94
CA ALA A 101 -10.85 4.55 9.34
C ALA A 101 -9.53 3.87 8.94
N THR A 102 -9.01 4.18 7.75
CA THR A 102 -7.72 3.66 7.27
C THR A 102 -6.55 4.15 8.13
N ILE A 103 -6.52 5.43 8.49
CA ILE A 103 -5.50 6.03 9.35
C ILE A 103 -5.51 5.37 10.74
N LEU A 104 -6.69 5.23 11.36
CA LEU A 104 -6.81 4.56 12.66
C LEU A 104 -6.30 3.11 12.60
N LEU A 105 -6.72 2.37 11.58
CA LEU A 105 -6.27 0.99 11.39
C LEU A 105 -4.76 0.90 11.15
N MET A 106 -4.17 1.87 10.43
CA MET A 106 -2.73 1.97 10.20
C MET A 106 -1.97 2.17 11.51
N VAL A 107 -2.40 3.09 12.37
CA VAL A 107 -1.78 3.29 13.69
C VAL A 107 -1.84 2.01 14.53
N ILE A 108 -3.02 1.37 14.61
CA ILE A 108 -3.20 0.10 15.33
C ILE A 108 -2.29 -1.00 14.77
N THR A 109 -2.22 -1.11 13.44
CA THR A 109 -1.42 -2.15 12.76
C THR A 109 0.08 -1.91 12.92
N TYR A 110 0.52 -0.66 12.92
CA TYR A 110 1.91 -0.29 13.15
C TYR A 110 2.34 -0.66 14.57
N VAL A 111 1.53 -0.30 15.59
CA VAL A 111 1.76 -0.74 16.98
C VAL A 111 1.73 -2.26 17.10
N GLY A 112 0.76 -2.92 16.44
CA GLY A 112 0.69 -4.38 16.38
C GLY A 112 1.94 -5.03 15.75
N GLY A 113 2.56 -4.37 14.76
CA GLY A 113 3.82 -4.79 14.16
C GLY A 113 5.00 -4.70 15.15
N ILE A 114 5.07 -3.62 15.93
CA ILE A 114 6.05 -3.47 17.01
C ILE A 114 5.87 -4.56 18.06
N ILE A 115 4.64 -4.79 18.54
CA ILE A 115 4.33 -5.84 19.51
C ILE A 115 4.71 -7.22 18.94
N SER A 116 4.42 -7.47 17.66
CA SER A 116 4.81 -8.71 16.97
C SER A 116 6.32 -8.91 16.91
N HIS A 117 7.10 -7.84 16.77
CA HIS A 117 8.55 -7.92 16.84
C HIS A 117 9.04 -8.19 18.28
N LEU A 118 8.47 -7.51 19.28
CA LEU A 118 8.85 -7.68 20.68
C LEU A 118 8.57 -9.09 21.21
N PHE A 119 7.47 -9.71 20.77
CA PHE A 119 7.08 -11.08 21.13
C PHE A 119 7.62 -12.14 20.16
N TYR A 120 8.59 -11.79 19.32
CA TYR A 120 9.19 -12.74 18.40
C TYR A 120 10.06 -13.76 19.16
N ASP A 121 9.69 -15.03 19.05
CA ASP A 121 10.49 -16.17 19.50
C ASP A 121 10.96 -16.99 18.28
N PRO A 122 12.27 -17.10 18.01
CA PRO A 122 12.78 -17.91 16.90
C PRO A 122 12.50 -19.41 17.05
N LYS A 123 12.22 -19.91 18.26
CA LYS A 123 11.93 -21.33 18.53
C LYS A 123 10.46 -21.70 18.30
N ARG A 124 9.59 -20.73 18.01
CA ARG A 124 8.14 -20.98 17.85
C ARG A 124 7.84 -21.82 16.61
N LYS A 125 6.96 -22.82 16.75
CA LYS A 125 6.54 -23.69 15.64
C LYS A 125 5.62 -23.00 14.63
N SER A 126 4.85 -22.01 15.06
CA SER A 126 3.93 -21.27 14.20
C SER A 126 3.67 -19.86 14.74
N ALA A 127 3.22 -18.95 13.87
CA ALA A 127 2.85 -17.60 14.26
C ALA A 127 1.48 -17.60 15.00
N PRO A 128 1.41 -17.01 16.21
CA PRO A 128 0.15 -16.88 16.96
C PRO A 128 -0.83 -15.94 16.26
N ILE A 129 -2.11 -16.02 16.64
CA ILE A 129 -3.16 -15.16 16.06
C ILE A 129 -2.88 -13.68 16.43
N PHE A 130 -2.66 -13.43 17.72
CA PHE A 130 -2.18 -12.16 18.24
C PHE A 130 -0.72 -12.33 18.71
N PRO A 131 0.18 -11.40 18.38
CA PRO A 131 0.01 -10.21 17.52
C PRO A 131 0.24 -10.48 16.02
N ASP A 132 0.92 -11.56 15.64
CA ASP A 132 1.49 -11.74 14.29
C ASP A 132 0.45 -11.81 13.16
N ARG A 133 -0.50 -12.75 13.21
CA ARG A 133 -1.48 -12.90 12.12
C ARG A 133 -2.39 -11.69 12.01
N LEU A 134 -2.76 -11.09 13.14
CA LEU A 134 -3.56 -9.88 13.15
C LEU A 134 -2.86 -8.76 12.37
N HIS A 135 -1.58 -8.51 12.64
CA HIS A 135 -0.76 -7.55 11.90
C HIS A 135 -0.68 -7.87 10.38
N TRP A 136 -0.57 -9.15 10.01
CA TRP A 136 -0.52 -9.54 8.59
C TRP A 136 -1.82 -9.27 7.85
N TYR A 137 -2.95 -9.62 8.45
CA TYR A 137 -4.26 -9.42 7.82
C TYR A 137 -4.68 -7.96 7.83
N SER A 138 -4.39 -7.23 8.93
CA SER A 138 -4.69 -5.80 9.00
C SER A 138 -3.86 -5.00 7.99
N GLY A 139 -2.58 -5.37 7.76
CA GLY A 139 -1.76 -4.74 6.71
C GLY A 139 -2.36 -4.86 5.30
N ARG A 140 -2.95 -6.03 4.97
CA ARG A 140 -3.65 -6.22 3.68
C ARG A 140 -4.94 -5.41 3.61
N LEU A 141 -5.70 -5.37 4.71
CA LEU A 141 -6.93 -4.60 4.78
C LEU A 141 -6.64 -3.10 4.61
N ILE A 142 -5.59 -2.57 5.27
CA ILE A 142 -5.15 -1.18 5.11
C ILE A 142 -4.83 -0.88 3.66
N TYR A 143 -4.08 -1.75 2.98
CA TYR A 143 -3.75 -1.54 1.58
C TYR A 143 -5.01 -1.39 0.71
N LEU A 144 -6.00 -2.28 0.88
CA LEU A 144 -7.25 -2.20 0.12
C LEU A 144 -8.04 -0.91 0.43
N LEU A 145 -8.22 -0.59 1.72
CA LEU A 145 -8.96 0.61 2.14
C LEU A 145 -8.25 1.90 1.69
N SER A 146 -6.92 1.91 1.69
CA SER A 146 -6.15 3.06 1.27
C SER A 146 -6.24 3.30 -0.23
N GLN A 147 -6.24 2.24 -1.07
CA GLN A 147 -6.45 2.39 -2.51
C GLN A 147 -7.85 2.95 -2.81
N VAL A 148 -8.89 2.47 -2.11
CA VAL A 148 -10.25 3.02 -2.20
C VAL A 148 -10.26 4.50 -1.81
N THR A 149 -9.62 4.85 -0.69
CA THR A 149 -9.53 6.23 -0.20
C THR A 149 -8.82 7.15 -1.20
N LEU A 150 -7.70 6.71 -1.80
CA LEU A 150 -6.96 7.45 -2.81
C LEU A 150 -7.81 7.67 -4.07
N ILE A 151 -8.54 6.65 -4.54
CA ILE A 151 -9.48 6.81 -5.67
C ILE A 151 -10.57 7.83 -5.34
N LEU A 152 -11.17 7.75 -4.14
CA LEU A 152 -12.18 8.73 -3.72
C LEU A 152 -11.61 10.15 -3.65
N GLY A 153 -10.36 10.31 -3.18
CA GLY A 153 -9.68 11.61 -3.12
C GLY A 153 -9.34 12.17 -4.51
N MET A 154 -8.81 11.34 -5.40
CA MET A 154 -8.44 11.76 -6.75
C MET A 154 -9.63 12.24 -7.57
N ARG A 155 -10.85 11.75 -7.30
CA ARG A 155 -12.08 12.23 -7.97
C ARG A 155 -12.36 13.72 -7.77
N PHE A 156 -11.76 14.35 -6.76
CA PHE A 156 -11.90 15.80 -6.54
C PHE A 156 -10.93 16.64 -7.36
N VAL A 157 -9.80 16.08 -7.80
CA VAL A 157 -8.66 16.87 -8.33
C VAL A 157 -8.23 16.43 -9.73
N PHE A 158 -8.36 15.14 -10.05
CA PHE A 158 -7.82 14.55 -11.27
C PHE A 158 -8.91 14.15 -12.27
N ALA A 159 -8.54 14.19 -13.55
CA ALA A 159 -9.35 13.70 -14.65
C ALA A 159 -9.55 12.17 -14.55
N LYS A 160 -10.65 11.68 -15.13
CA LYS A 160 -11.04 10.26 -15.05
C LYS A 160 -9.97 9.33 -15.63
N GLU A 161 -9.27 9.78 -16.66
CA GLU A 161 -8.21 9.05 -17.36
C GLU A 161 -7.06 8.70 -16.39
N ILE A 162 -6.66 9.63 -15.53
CA ILE A 162 -5.60 9.41 -14.53
C ILE A 162 -6.05 8.36 -13.51
N ILE A 163 -7.32 8.43 -13.07
CA ILE A 163 -7.90 7.48 -12.13
C ILE A 163 -7.95 6.07 -12.74
N ILE A 164 -8.28 5.96 -14.03
CA ILE A 164 -8.30 4.67 -14.76
C ILE A 164 -6.88 4.08 -14.83
N ILE A 165 -5.88 4.88 -15.20
CA ILE A 165 -4.48 4.43 -15.26
C ILE A 165 -4.02 3.92 -13.88
N TYR A 166 -4.26 4.70 -12.83
CA TYR A 166 -3.91 4.30 -11.47
C TYR A 166 -4.65 3.02 -11.03
N SER A 167 -5.94 2.89 -11.37
CA SER A 167 -6.73 1.69 -11.06
C SER A 167 -6.16 0.45 -11.76
N PHE A 168 -5.66 0.59 -12.99
CA PHE A 168 -4.99 -0.49 -13.71
C PHE A 168 -3.65 -0.87 -13.05
N CYS A 169 -2.87 0.12 -12.58
CA CYS A 169 -1.65 -0.14 -11.81
C CYS A 169 -1.93 -0.92 -10.52
N ILE A 170 -2.99 -0.57 -9.78
CA ILE A 170 -3.42 -1.32 -8.60
C ILE A 170 -3.81 -2.75 -8.97
N LEU A 171 -4.57 -2.93 -10.05
CA LEU A 171 -4.99 -4.26 -10.50
C LEU A 171 -3.77 -5.15 -10.78
N ILE A 172 -2.76 -4.64 -11.48
CA ILE A 172 -1.50 -5.37 -11.71
C ILE A 172 -0.84 -5.71 -10.38
N PHE A 173 -0.73 -4.75 -9.46
CA PHE A 173 -0.12 -4.94 -8.15
C PHE A 173 -0.88 -5.96 -7.29
N LEU A 174 -2.19 -6.14 -7.47
CA LEU A 174 -2.96 -7.19 -6.80
C LEU A 174 -2.81 -8.56 -7.48
N CYS A 175 -2.87 -8.58 -8.82
CA CYS A 175 -2.83 -9.81 -9.59
C CYS A 175 -1.47 -10.51 -9.52
N VAL A 176 -0.36 -9.79 -9.62
CA VAL A 176 0.98 -10.39 -9.64
C VAL A 176 1.30 -11.17 -8.35
N PRO A 177 1.18 -10.57 -7.14
CA PRO A 177 1.28 -11.29 -5.87
C PRO A 177 0.33 -12.48 -5.77
N LEU A 178 -0.92 -12.34 -6.20
CA LEU A 178 -1.91 -13.41 -6.16
C LEU A 178 -1.47 -14.61 -7.02
N ILE A 179 -0.99 -14.36 -8.24
CA ILE A 179 -0.47 -15.38 -9.14
C ILE A 179 0.73 -16.09 -8.49
N ILE A 180 1.67 -15.34 -7.90
CA ILE A 180 2.82 -15.91 -7.19
C ILE A 180 2.36 -16.83 -6.03
N GLU A 181 1.39 -16.40 -5.24
CA GLU A 181 0.84 -17.20 -4.13
C GLU A 181 0.17 -18.49 -4.64
N LEU A 182 -0.58 -18.43 -5.74
CA LEU A 182 -1.19 -19.60 -6.37
C LEU A 182 -0.13 -20.61 -6.85
N PHE A 183 0.95 -20.14 -7.48
CA PHE A 183 2.07 -21.00 -7.89
C PHE A 183 2.77 -21.65 -6.70
N ILE A 184 3.05 -20.89 -5.63
CA ILE A 184 3.66 -21.41 -4.40
C ILE A 184 2.74 -22.47 -3.75
N PHE A 185 1.44 -22.20 -3.69
CA PHE A 185 0.45 -23.13 -3.15
C PHE A 185 0.40 -24.44 -3.94
N GLN A 186 0.37 -24.37 -5.28
CA GLN A 186 0.40 -25.56 -6.13
C GLN A 186 1.67 -26.39 -5.92
N LYS A 187 2.84 -25.74 -5.91
CA LYS A 187 4.14 -26.43 -5.72
C LYS A 187 4.25 -27.09 -4.35
N THR A 188 3.79 -26.41 -3.29
CA THR A 188 3.80 -26.97 -1.92
C THR A 188 2.83 -28.13 -1.76
N LYS A 189 1.65 -28.06 -2.37
CA LYS A 189 0.67 -29.17 -2.41
C LYS A 189 1.27 -30.40 -3.12
N HIS A 190 1.86 -30.21 -4.30
CA HIS A 190 2.47 -31.29 -5.08
C HIS A 190 3.66 -31.94 -4.34
N ARG A 191 4.48 -31.16 -3.66
CA ARG A 191 5.60 -31.69 -2.86
C ARG A 191 5.10 -32.56 -1.70
N LYS A 192 4.08 -32.11 -0.96
CA LYS A 192 3.49 -32.90 0.13
C LYS A 192 2.88 -34.22 -0.36
N SER A 193 2.19 -34.21 -1.51
CA SER A 193 1.63 -35.44 -2.06
C SER A 193 2.70 -36.44 -2.51
N ARG A 194 3.86 -35.96 -3.00
CA ARG A 194 4.99 -36.83 -3.36
C ARG A 194 5.64 -37.46 -2.13
N THR A 195 6.02 -36.65 -1.14
CA THR A 195 6.62 -37.16 0.11
C THR A 195 5.72 -38.17 0.83
N ARG A 196 4.40 -37.99 0.79
CA ARG A 196 3.46 -38.96 1.36
C ARG A 196 3.47 -40.31 0.63
N LYS A 197 3.66 -40.31 -0.69
CA LYS A 197 3.78 -41.54 -1.48
C LYS A 197 5.11 -42.25 -1.17
N ASP A 198 6.22 -41.51 -1.14
CA ASP A 198 7.54 -42.06 -0.86
C ASP A 198 7.57 -42.79 0.52
N ILE A 199 6.97 -42.19 1.56
CA ILE A 199 6.85 -42.80 2.90
C ILE A 199 6.00 -44.08 2.89
N GLN A 200 4.90 -44.09 2.13
CA GLN A 200 4.03 -45.28 2.01
C GLN A 200 4.74 -46.43 1.28
N GLU A 201 5.60 -46.12 0.31
CA GLU A 201 6.40 -47.12 -0.40
C GLU A 201 7.50 -47.72 0.49
N GLU A 202 8.12 -46.93 1.37
CA GLU A 202 9.10 -47.42 2.36
C GLU A 202 8.46 -48.32 3.45
N GLU A 203 7.25 -48.02 3.92
CA GLU A 203 6.54 -48.85 4.92
C GLU A 203 6.09 -50.23 4.37
N HIS A 204 6.07 -50.41 3.04
CA HIS A 204 5.64 -51.64 2.37
C HIS A 204 6.82 -52.55 1.92
N GLN A 205 8.07 -52.16 2.17
CA GLN A 205 9.28 -52.97 1.92
C GLN A 205 9.79 -53.65 3.19
#